data_AF-A0A396GJA6-F1
#
_entry.id   AF-A0A396GJA6-F1
#
_cell.length_a   1.000
_cell.length_b   1.000
_cell.length_c   1.000
_cell.angle_alpha   90.00
_cell.angle_beta   90.00
_cell.angle_gamma   90.00
#
_symmetry.space_group_name_H-M   'P 1'
#
loop_
_entity.id
_entity.type
_entity.pdbx_description
1 polymer ?
#
loop_
_entity_poly.entity_id
_entity_poly.type
_entity_poly.pdbx_seq_one_letter_code
_entity_poly.pdbx_strand_id
1 'polypeptide(L)'
;MLHWGEVNQEYGGLYSEHGESISTQQVWFFDQCSTYRDILFANKTPFYLEGSEDVDIMGAYIVHALNHVFRTRDCIDKNDAKIAELGADVDSERFQDQGFTRPKVLILLPFASIMYDVVMSLIKLTPSAEVDEESLKLFSDKYGGEEQKDSKEKGQEPDNEDPKPEDFKLLFKGNSDEKFITGIQFTGTTIKLSDDLFSSDFIIASPCRLVDEIDVGNVDILSSIEILIIDHADIIAMQDWSHVNTIIQQLNRVPDELPNATMRIRPWYLEEEAQFYRQTMILGSYSNKDILESFNRSSNYEGKMMRLMSEYKGVNEWFSKLWEMDKADVRTRMFS
;
A
#
# COMPACT_ATOMS: atom_id res chain seq x y z
N MET A 1 19.11 7.43 -10.30
CA MET A 1 18.81 6.33 -9.36
C MET A 1 19.18 6.88 -7.99
N LEU A 2 18.20 7.27 -7.16
CA LEU A 2 18.54 7.78 -5.81
C LEU A 2 18.94 6.57 -4.99
N HIS A 3 20.14 6.61 -4.44
CA HIS A 3 20.66 5.55 -3.58
C HIS A 3 20.00 5.64 -2.21
N TRP A 4 19.73 4.47 -1.61
CA TRP A 4 19.21 4.32 -0.25
C TRP A 4 19.87 5.27 0.77
N GLY A 5 21.17 5.54 0.65
CA GLY A 5 21.89 6.46 1.52
C GLY A 5 21.40 7.91 1.49
N GLU A 6 20.91 8.42 0.35
CA GLU A 6 20.42 9.80 0.20
C GLU A 6 18.97 9.92 0.69
N VAL A 7 18.11 8.97 0.31
CA VAL A 7 16.70 8.90 0.76
C VAL A 7 16.63 8.70 2.29
N ASN A 8 17.57 7.94 2.85
CA ASN A 8 17.62 7.64 4.28
C ASN A 8 18.38 8.69 5.10
N GLN A 9 19.33 9.45 4.54
CA GLN A 9 19.97 10.58 5.24
C GLN A 9 19.02 11.79 5.37
N GLU A 10 18.16 12.05 4.39
CA GLU A 10 17.21 13.16 4.45
C GLU A 10 15.92 12.81 5.21
N TYR A 11 15.43 11.55 5.14
CA TYR A 11 14.10 11.19 5.68
C TYR A 11 14.11 10.01 6.67
N GLY A 12 15.21 9.24 6.77
CA GLY A 12 15.30 8.00 7.56
C GLY A 12 15.81 8.13 9.00
N GLY A 13 16.03 9.37 9.49
CA GLY A 13 16.53 9.59 10.86
C GLY A 13 15.56 9.17 11.98
N LEU A 14 14.26 8.98 11.70
CA LEU A 14 13.23 8.81 12.75
C LEU A 14 12.90 7.39 13.19
N TYR A 15 13.41 6.36 12.51
CA TYR A 15 13.43 5.02 13.10
C TYR A 15 14.61 4.81 14.05
N SER A 16 15.40 5.87 14.32
CA SER A 16 16.55 5.83 15.21
C SER A 16 16.39 6.69 16.47
N GLU A 17 15.22 6.67 17.13
CA GLU A 17 15.16 7.22 18.50
C GLU A 17 16.07 6.42 19.47
N HIS A 18 16.50 5.21 19.08
CA HIS A 18 17.36 4.33 19.89
C HIS A 18 18.61 3.79 19.19
N GLY A 19 19.09 4.41 18.11
CA GLY A 19 20.36 3.98 17.48
C GLY A 19 20.39 2.51 17.03
N GLU A 20 19.23 1.91 16.77
CA GLU A 20 19.13 0.55 16.24
C GLU A 20 19.41 0.57 14.73
N SER A 21 20.23 -0.38 14.29
CA SER A 21 20.61 -0.54 12.90
C SER A 21 19.39 -0.86 12.03
N ILE A 22 19.27 -0.20 10.87
CA ILE A 22 18.27 -0.51 9.84
C ILE A 22 18.23 -2.02 9.60
N SER A 23 17.02 -2.59 9.67
CA SER A 23 16.81 -4.01 9.42
C SER A 23 17.24 -4.39 8.00
N THR A 24 17.96 -5.50 7.87
CA THR A 24 18.36 -6.04 6.56
C THR A 24 17.13 -6.36 5.69
N GLN A 25 16.01 -6.73 6.31
CA GLN A 25 14.75 -7.02 5.63
C GLN A 25 14.12 -5.75 5.05
N GLN A 26 14.15 -4.63 5.79
CA GLN A 26 13.67 -3.33 5.33
C GLN A 26 14.46 -2.84 4.10
N VAL A 27 15.79 -2.88 4.16
CA VAL A 27 16.65 -2.44 3.04
C VAL A 27 16.39 -3.29 1.80
N TRP A 28 16.38 -4.62 1.98
CA TRP A 28 16.14 -5.54 0.87
C TRP A 28 14.77 -5.30 0.23
N PHE A 29 13.72 -5.15 1.04
CA PHE A 29 12.37 -4.94 0.52
C PHE A 29 12.25 -3.60 -0.21
N PHE A 30 12.82 -2.52 0.35
CA PHE A 30 12.85 -1.22 -0.31
C PHE A 30 13.59 -1.25 -1.65
N ASP A 31 14.71 -1.97 -1.74
CA ASP A 31 15.43 -2.17 -3.00
C ASP A 31 14.53 -2.84 -4.05
N GLN A 32 13.74 -3.84 -3.64
CA GLN A 32 12.75 -4.45 -4.54
C GLN A 32 11.66 -3.46 -4.95
N CYS A 33 11.11 -2.67 -4.02
CA CYS A 33 10.12 -1.62 -4.33
C CYS A 33 10.66 -0.62 -5.36
N SER A 34 11.92 -0.20 -5.20
CA SER A 34 12.61 0.77 -6.06
C SER A 34 12.81 0.30 -7.50
N THR A 35 12.68 -1.00 -7.78
CA THR A 35 12.70 -1.53 -9.15
C THR A 35 11.39 -1.33 -9.91
N TYR A 36 10.34 -0.81 -9.25
CA TYR A 36 9.01 -0.58 -9.82
C TYR A 36 8.33 -1.82 -10.44
N ARG A 37 8.86 -3.02 -10.19
CA ARG A 37 8.24 -4.30 -10.55
C ARG A 37 7.00 -4.56 -9.71
N ASP A 38 6.08 -5.35 -10.25
CA ASP A 38 4.97 -5.88 -9.45
C ASP A 38 5.53 -6.86 -8.41
N ILE A 39 5.08 -6.73 -7.16
CA ILE A 39 5.58 -7.51 -6.02
C ILE A 39 4.44 -8.32 -5.42
N LEU A 40 4.62 -9.63 -5.32
CA LEU A 40 3.80 -10.48 -4.44
C LEU A 40 4.67 -10.97 -3.30
N PHE A 41 4.42 -10.47 -2.10
CA PHE A 41 5.14 -10.85 -0.89
C PHE A 41 4.20 -11.59 0.07
N ALA A 42 4.25 -12.92 0.03
CA ALA A 42 3.46 -13.82 0.88
C ALA A 42 4.38 -14.45 1.94
N ASN A 43 4.94 -13.59 2.79
CA ASN A 43 5.83 -13.96 3.89
C ASN A 43 5.82 -12.89 4.99
N LYS A 44 4.72 -12.14 5.14
CA LYS A 44 4.59 -11.28 6.31
C LYS A 44 4.46 -12.14 7.56
N THR A 45 5.00 -11.68 8.68
CA THR A 45 4.72 -12.30 9.97
C THR A 45 3.20 -12.26 10.20
N PRO A 46 2.54 -13.42 10.36
CA PRO A 46 1.12 -13.43 10.63
C PRO A 46 0.84 -12.71 11.94
N PHE A 47 -0.18 -11.86 11.95
CA PHE A 47 -0.57 -11.03 13.10
C PHE A 47 -0.80 -11.84 14.40
N TYR A 48 -1.09 -13.14 14.31
CA TYR A 48 -1.40 -14.04 15.43
C TYR A 48 -0.18 -14.70 16.06
N LEU A 49 1.00 -14.60 15.45
CA LEU A 49 2.23 -15.09 16.07
C LEU A 49 2.85 -13.92 16.84
N GLU A 50 2.95 -14.04 18.17
CA GLU A 50 3.63 -13.05 19.01
C GLU A 50 4.99 -12.67 18.41
N GLY A 51 5.05 -11.47 17.87
CA GLY A 51 6.18 -10.89 17.17
C GLY A 51 5.74 -9.53 16.67
N SER A 52 6.65 -8.55 16.70
CA SER A 52 6.40 -7.26 16.06
C SER A 52 5.85 -7.51 14.66
N GLU A 53 4.69 -6.94 14.34
CA GLU A 53 4.26 -6.79 12.95
C GLU A 53 5.45 -6.31 12.11
N ASP A 54 5.47 -6.63 10.82
CA ASP A 54 6.54 -6.19 9.92
C ASP A 54 6.54 -4.66 9.72
N VAL A 55 6.84 -3.90 10.78
CA VAL A 55 7.10 -2.46 10.81
C VAL A 55 8.17 -2.12 9.78
N ASP A 56 9.11 -3.04 9.56
CA ASP A 56 10.14 -2.97 8.53
C ASP A 56 9.54 -2.91 7.11
N ILE A 57 8.64 -3.83 6.77
CA ILE A 57 8.01 -3.88 5.44
C ILE A 57 7.08 -2.69 5.27
N MET A 58 6.31 -2.36 6.32
CA MET A 58 5.45 -1.19 6.36
C MET A 58 6.23 0.09 6.08
N GLY A 59 7.28 0.34 6.86
CA GLY A 59 8.15 1.50 6.68
C GLY A 59 8.77 1.52 5.27
N ALA A 60 9.22 0.39 4.75
CA ALA A 60 9.82 0.32 3.42
C ALA A 60 8.84 0.70 2.29
N TYR A 61 7.61 0.17 2.27
CA TYR A 61 6.66 0.56 1.22
C TYR A 61 6.18 2.00 1.39
N ILE A 62 6.04 2.50 2.64
CA ILE A 62 5.64 3.89 2.89
C ILE A 62 6.71 4.85 2.37
N VAL A 63 7.99 4.62 2.69
CA VAL A 63 9.10 5.45 2.18
C VAL A 63 9.17 5.42 0.66
N HIS A 64 8.97 4.24 0.05
CA HIS A 64 8.93 4.10 -1.41
C HIS A 64 7.80 4.94 -2.02
N ALA A 65 6.59 4.83 -1.46
CA ALA A 65 5.42 5.58 -1.93
C ALA A 65 5.60 7.10 -1.75
N LEU A 66 6.12 7.55 -0.60
CA LEU A 66 6.45 8.96 -0.33
C LEU A 66 7.46 9.50 -1.35
N ASN A 67 8.56 8.78 -1.56
CA ASN A 67 9.59 9.17 -2.52
C ASN A 67 9.01 9.28 -3.94
N HIS A 68 8.13 8.36 -4.33
CA HIS A 68 7.47 8.41 -5.63
C HIS A 68 6.60 9.68 -5.78
N VAL A 69 5.77 10.00 -4.78
CA VAL A 69 4.93 11.21 -4.80
C VAL A 69 5.76 12.48 -4.83
N PHE A 70 6.78 12.60 -3.98
CA PHE A 70 7.63 13.79 -3.93
C PHE A 70 8.43 13.98 -5.23
N ARG A 71 8.92 12.91 -5.84
CA ARG A 71 9.59 12.99 -7.15
C ARG A 71 8.66 13.44 -8.26
N THR A 72 7.43 12.94 -8.29
CA THR A 72 6.44 13.35 -9.28
C THR A 72 6.12 14.83 -9.13
N ARG A 73 5.96 15.30 -7.88
CA ARG A 73 5.73 16.72 -7.58
C ARG A 73 6.92 17.62 -7.97
N ASP A 74 8.13 17.23 -7.58
CA ASP A 74 9.35 17.96 -7.96
C ASP A 74 9.53 18.06 -9.47
N CYS A 75 9.13 17.02 -10.21
CA CYS A 75 9.17 17.01 -11.67
C CYS A 75 8.19 18.05 -12.24
N ILE A 76 6.95 18.08 -11.71
CA ILE A 76 5.92 19.04 -12.12
C ILE A 76 6.37 20.47 -11.80
N ASP A 77 6.85 20.73 -10.58
CA ASP A 77 7.30 22.05 -10.15
C ASP A 77 8.47 22.58 -11.01
N LYS A 78 9.43 21.70 -11.36
CA LYS A 78 10.55 22.05 -12.26
C LYS A 78 10.08 22.33 -13.69
N ASN A 79 9.07 21.61 -14.16
CA ASN A 79 8.50 21.79 -15.48
C ASN A 79 7.69 23.08 -15.56
N ASP A 80 6.88 23.39 -14.54
CA ASP A 80 6.15 24.64 -14.43
C ASP A 80 7.10 25.84 -14.37
N ALA A 81 8.20 25.75 -13.63
CA ALA A 81 9.23 26.79 -13.60
C ALA A 81 9.85 27.04 -14.99
N LYS A 82 10.18 25.96 -15.73
CA LYS A 82 10.73 26.07 -17.10
C LYS A 82 9.73 26.65 -18.09
N ILE A 83 8.45 26.28 -17.99
CA ILE A 83 7.40 26.83 -18.86
C ILE A 83 7.24 28.33 -18.59
N ALA A 84 7.28 28.74 -17.31
CA ALA A 84 7.23 30.15 -16.94
C ALA A 84 8.43 30.96 -17.47
N GLU A 85 9.62 30.36 -17.56
CA GLU A 85 10.82 30.98 -18.14
C GLU A 85 10.77 31.08 -19.67
N LEU A 86 10.30 30.02 -20.35
CA LEU A 86 10.36 29.88 -21.82
C LEU A 86 9.17 30.54 -22.55
N GLY A 87 8.05 30.80 -21.89
CA GLY A 87 6.89 31.49 -22.48
C GLY A 87 6.12 30.65 -23.51
N ALA A 88 5.56 31.30 -24.54
CA ALA A 88 4.62 30.67 -25.49
C ALA A 88 5.27 29.82 -26.62
N ASP A 89 6.61 29.75 -26.67
CA ASP A 89 7.37 29.00 -27.71
C ASP A 89 7.78 27.59 -27.22
N VAL A 90 7.09 27.09 -26.19
CA VAL A 90 7.38 25.81 -25.55
C VAL A 90 6.68 24.68 -26.29
N ASP A 91 7.48 23.73 -26.76
CA ASP A 91 7.03 22.43 -27.27
C ASP A 91 6.25 21.69 -26.17
N SER A 92 4.91 21.78 -26.23
CA SER A 92 3.99 21.27 -25.20
C SER A 92 4.11 19.75 -25.00
N GLU A 93 4.60 19.03 -26.00
CA GLU A 93 4.81 17.58 -25.93
C GLU A 93 5.90 17.19 -24.91
N ARG A 94 6.90 18.07 -24.70
CA ARG A 94 8.02 17.78 -23.78
C ARG A 94 7.67 17.91 -22.31
N PHE A 95 6.53 18.51 -21.99
CA PHE A 95 6.11 18.80 -20.63
C PHE A 95 4.87 18.01 -20.22
N GLN A 96 4.59 16.89 -20.90
CA GLN A 96 3.53 15.96 -20.53
C GLN A 96 3.93 15.16 -19.28
N ASP A 97 3.63 15.72 -18.12
CA ASP A 97 4.09 15.24 -16.82
C ASP A 97 2.97 14.83 -15.85
N GLN A 98 1.72 15.10 -16.19
CA GLN A 98 0.56 14.89 -15.33
C GLN A 98 -0.28 13.66 -15.73
N GLY A 99 -1.09 13.18 -14.77
CA GLY A 99 -2.20 12.27 -15.03
C GLY A 99 -3.53 13.02 -15.09
N PHE A 100 -4.64 12.31 -15.24
CA PHE A 100 -5.99 12.88 -15.20
C PHE A 100 -6.38 13.44 -13.82
N THR A 101 -5.88 12.81 -12.77
CA THR A 101 -6.20 13.07 -11.38
C THR A 101 -4.92 13.15 -10.56
N ARG A 102 -5.01 13.81 -9.41
CA ARG A 102 -3.88 14.02 -8.50
C ARG A 102 -3.43 12.75 -7.76
N PRO A 103 -4.33 11.86 -7.29
CA PRO A 103 -3.92 10.65 -6.58
C PRO A 103 -2.96 9.79 -7.39
N LYS A 104 -1.81 9.46 -6.79
CA LYS A 104 -0.77 8.61 -7.39
C LYS A 104 -0.62 7.27 -6.69
N VAL A 105 -0.93 7.23 -5.40
CA VAL A 105 -0.77 6.02 -4.58
C VAL A 105 -2.12 5.63 -4.01
N LEU A 106 -2.50 4.36 -4.19
CA LEU A 106 -3.64 3.74 -3.54
C LEU A 106 -3.15 2.64 -2.59
N ILE A 107 -3.55 2.69 -1.33
CA ILE A 107 -3.28 1.66 -0.33
C ILE A 107 -4.61 1.05 0.13
N LEU A 108 -4.76 -0.25 -0.10
CA LEU A 108 -5.91 -1.03 0.35
C LEU A 108 -5.54 -1.79 1.63
N LEU A 109 -6.35 -1.60 2.67
CA LEU A 109 -6.18 -2.18 4.00
C LEU A 109 -7.49 -2.84 4.47
N PRO A 110 -7.44 -3.86 5.33
CA PRO A 110 -8.66 -4.55 5.79
C PRO A 110 -9.41 -3.80 6.91
N PHE A 111 -8.70 -3.09 7.81
CA PHE A 111 -9.28 -2.48 9.02
C PHE A 111 -8.79 -1.04 9.24
N ALA A 112 -9.63 -0.23 9.90
CA ALA A 112 -9.33 1.17 10.21
C ALA A 112 -8.15 1.33 11.20
N SER A 113 -7.91 0.36 12.08
CA SER A 113 -6.75 0.33 12.99
C SER A 113 -5.43 0.29 12.21
N ILE A 114 -5.34 -0.60 11.23
CA ILE A 114 -4.16 -0.71 10.35
C ILE A 114 -4.00 0.57 9.52
N MET A 115 -5.10 1.15 9.02
CA MET A 115 -5.04 2.45 8.36
C MET A 115 -4.47 3.53 9.28
N TYR A 116 -4.92 3.59 10.53
CA TYR A 116 -4.41 4.55 11.50
C TYR A 116 -2.90 4.39 11.68
N ASP A 117 -2.41 3.16 11.84
CA ASP A 117 -0.97 2.89 12.01
C ASP A 117 -0.14 3.25 10.77
N VAL A 118 -0.66 3.00 9.57
CA VAL A 118 -0.03 3.41 8.31
C VAL A 118 0.03 4.93 8.19
N VAL A 119 -1.05 5.64 8.49
CA VAL A 119 -1.10 7.11 8.45
C VAL A 119 -0.15 7.72 9.46
N MET A 120 -0.14 7.22 10.70
CA MET A 120 0.78 7.70 11.74
C MET A 120 2.24 7.41 11.39
N SER A 121 2.53 6.26 10.79
CA SER A 121 3.87 5.93 10.32
C SER A 121 4.32 6.82 9.16
N LEU A 122 3.42 7.14 8.23
CA LEU A 122 3.67 8.08 7.13
C LEU A 122 3.98 9.49 7.62
N ILE A 123 3.24 9.98 8.62
CA ILE A 123 3.51 11.26 9.29
C ILE A 123 4.89 11.24 9.95
N LYS A 124 5.21 10.20 10.73
CA LYS A 124 6.52 10.04 11.39
C LYS A 124 7.68 10.01 10.40
N LEU A 125 7.47 9.41 9.24
CA LEU A 125 8.44 9.32 8.15
C LEU A 125 8.64 10.60 7.36
N THR A 126 7.82 11.63 7.61
CA THR A 126 7.90 12.93 6.94
C THR A 126 8.14 14.04 7.98
N PRO A 127 9.27 14.02 8.71
CA PRO A 127 9.52 14.97 9.81
C PRO A 127 9.64 16.43 9.35
N SER A 128 10.02 16.64 8.10
CA SER A 128 10.17 17.97 7.51
C SER A 128 8.83 18.62 7.20
N ALA A 129 7.72 17.87 7.29
CA ALA A 129 6.39 18.37 7.04
C ALA A 129 5.59 18.52 8.34
N GLU A 130 4.93 19.67 8.49
CA GLU A 130 4.01 19.92 9.59
C GLU A 130 2.65 19.32 9.26
N VAL A 131 2.05 18.59 10.19
CA VAL A 131 0.69 18.07 10.00
C VAL A 131 -0.31 19.15 10.39
N ASP A 132 -1.33 19.36 9.56
CA ASP A 132 -2.46 20.19 9.91
C ASP A 132 -3.19 19.61 11.13
N GLU A 133 -3.04 20.28 12.28
CA GLU A 133 -3.52 19.76 13.57
C GLU A 133 -5.03 19.51 13.60
N GLU A 134 -5.81 20.32 12.88
CA GLU A 134 -7.27 20.17 12.82
C GLU A 134 -7.65 18.88 12.09
N SER A 135 -7.06 18.63 10.93
CA SER A 135 -7.26 17.39 10.19
C SER A 135 -6.79 16.16 10.96
N LEU A 136 -5.67 16.26 11.69
CA LEU A 136 -5.15 15.18 12.53
C LEU A 136 -6.07 14.86 13.71
N LYS A 137 -6.63 15.88 14.36
CA LYS A 137 -7.61 15.73 15.44
C LYS A 137 -8.87 15.04 14.92
N LEU A 138 -9.44 15.52 13.81
CA LEU A 138 -10.62 14.91 13.19
C LEU A 138 -10.37 13.44 12.80
N PHE A 139 -9.21 13.16 12.20
CA PHE A 139 -8.82 11.81 11.84
C PHE A 139 -8.69 10.90 13.06
N SER A 140 -8.01 11.37 14.12
CA SER A 140 -7.83 10.62 15.36
C SER A 140 -9.14 10.40 16.11
N ASP A 141 -10.06 11.36 16.08
CA ASP A 141 -11.39 11.20 16.69
C ASP A 141 -12.23 10.16 15.94
N LYS A 142 -12.13 10.14 14.60
CA LYS A 142 -12.86 9.23 13.71
C LYS A 142 -12.32 7.80 13.75
N TYR A 143 -11.00 7.62 13.72
CA TYR A 143 -10.36 6.30 13.52
C TYR A 143 -9.44 5.85 14.66
N GLY A 144 -9.15 6.73 15.64
CA GLY A 144 -8.35 6.36 16.81
C GLY A 144 -9.06 5.32 17.69
N GLY A 145 -8.29 4.36 18.21
CA GLY A 145 -8.78 3.30 19.08
C GLY A 145 -9.25 3.79 20.46
N GLU A 146 -10.08 2.98 21.13
CA GLU A 146 -10.61 3.25 22.47
C GLU A 146 -9.50 3.47 23.52
N GLU A 147 -8.33 2.85 23.36
CA GLU A 147 -7.16 3.05 24.22
C GLU A 147 -6.66 4.52 24.26
N GLN A 148 -6.93 5.34 23.23
CA GLN A 148 -6.62 6.78 23.25
C GLN A 148 -7.78 7.65 23.77
N LYS A 149 -9.01 7.14 23.77
CA LYS A 149 -10.19 7.82 24.34
C LYS A 149 -10.26 7.64 25.87
N ASP A 150 -9.60 6.61 26.41
CA ASP A 150 -9.60 6.25 27.83
C ASP A 150 -8.54 6.93 28.70
N SER A 151 -8.48 8.27 28.65
CA SER A 151 -8.10 9.04 29.86
C SER A 151 -9.30 9.67 30.57
N LYS A 152 -10.52 9.50 30.04
CA LYS A 152 -11.76 9.93 30.69
C LYS A 152 -12.92 9.00 30.32
N GLU A 153 -13.08 7.92 31.10
CA GLU A 153 -14.32 7.21 31.44
C GLU A 153 -14.12 5.69 31.46
N LYS A 154 -13.54 5.19 32.56
CA LYS A 154 -13.71 3.78 32.95
C LYS A 154 -15.20 3.51 33.19
N GLY A 155 -15.84 2.82 32.25
CA GLY A 155 -17.25 2.44 32.35
C GLY A 155 -17.59 1.15 31.61
N GLN A 156 -17.51 0.03 32.34
CA GLN A 156 -18.29 -1.21 32.17
C GLN A 156 -18.15 -1.99 30.84
N GLU A 157 -17.24 -2.96 30.81
CA GLU A 157 -17.39 -4.13 29.93
C GLU A 157 -18.52 -5.04 30.48
N PRO A 158 -19.46 -5.53 29.64
CA PRO A 158 -20.36 -6.59 30.05
C PRO A 158 -19.64 -7.94 30.06
N ASP A 159 -19.51 -8.52 31.26
CA ASP A 159 -19.22 -9.93 31.48
C ASP A 159 -20.25 -10.79 30.71
N ASN A 160 -19.85 -11.42 29.59
CA ASN A 160 -20.35 -12.71 29.06
C ASN A 160 -19.98 -12.90 27.57
N GLU A 161 -18.71 -13.16 27.25
CA GLU A 161 -18.35 -13.86 26.01
C GLU A 161 -17.22 -14.86 26.31
N ASP A 162 -17.27 -16.05 25.72
CA ASP A 162 -16.19 -17.04 25.78
C ASP A 162 -14.85 -16.37 25.47
N PRO A 163 -13.73 -16.78 26.11
CA PRO A 163 -12.43 -16.14 25.88
C PRO A 163 -12.06 -16.28 24.40
N LYS A 164 -12.23 -15.18 23.67
CA LYS A 164 -11.83 -15.06 22.27
C LYS A 164 -10.35 -15.42 22.14
N PRO A 165 -9.96 -16.16 21.08
CA PRO A 165 -8.56 -16.50 20.82
C PRO A 165 -7.67 -15.24 20.84
N GLU A 166 -6.41 -15.37 21.25
CA GLU A 166 -5.46 -14.24 21.27
C GLU A 166 -5.33 -13.58 19.89
N ASP A 167 -5.32 -14.40 18.83
CA ASP A 167 -5.39 -14.00 17.43
C ASP A 167 -6.55 -13.03 17.14
N PHE A 168 -7.73 -13.30 17.69
CA PHE A 168 -8.90 -12.44 17.52
C PHE A 168 -8.69 -11.11 18.24
N LYS A 169 -8.14 -11.13 19.46
CA LYS A 169 -7.89 -9.89 20.22
C LYS A 169 -6.85 -8.99 19.54
N LEU A 170 -5.87 -9.58 18.85
CA LEU A 170 -4.87 -8.85 18.09
C LEU A 170 -5.43 -8.23 16.80
N LEU A 171 -6.23 -8.98 16.03
CA LEU A 171 -6.89 -8.43 14.83
C LEU A 171 -7.84 -7.28 15.12
N PHE A 172 -8.64 -7.45 16.16
CA PHE A 172 -9.67 -6.49 16.54
C PHE A 172 -9.16 -5.48 17.57
N LYS A 173 -7.83 -5.31 17.67
CA LYS A 173 -7.23 -4.28 18.53
C LYS A 173 -7.44 -2.91 17.90
N GLY A 174 -8.11 -2.02 18.62
CA GLY A 174 -8.41 -0.66 18.14
C GLY A 174 -9.66 -0.61 17.26
N ASN A 175 -9.74 0.40 16.37
CA ASN A 175 -10.91 0.55 15.52
C ASN A 175 -10.93 -0.54 14.42
N SER A 176 -11.86 -1.48 14.54
CA SER A 176 -12.02 -2.58 13.59
C SER A 176 -13.03 -2.31 12.47
N ASP A 177 -13.39 -1.04 12.26
CA ASP A 177 -14.30 -0.64 11.19
C ASP A 177 -13.74 -1.11 9.83
N GLU A 178 -14.56 -1.85 9.08
CA GLU A 178 -14.23 -2.36 7.75
C GLU A 178 -14.59 -1.37 6.63
N LYS A 179 -15.26 -0.26 6.96
CA LYS A 179 -15.67 0.78 6.02
C LYS A 179 -15.00 2.11 6.34
N PHE A 180 -13.84 2.33 5.72
CA PHE A 180 -13.08 3.57 5.88
C PHE A 180 -12.49 4.02 4.56
N ILE A 181 -12.29 5.33 4.47
CA ILE A 181 -11.57 5.96 3.37
C ILE A 181 -10.98 7.27 3.89
N THR A 182 -9.76 7.58 3.47
CA THR A 182 -9.09 8.84 3.77
C THR A 182 -8.12 9.17 2.65
N GLY A 183 -7.97 10.46 2.38
CA GLY A 183 -6.99 11.02 1.48
C GLY A 183 -5.89 11.74 2.27
N ILE A 184 -4.66 11.69 1.75
CA ILE A 184 -3.54 12.47 2.28
C ILE A 184 -3.07 13.42 1.19
N GLN A 185 -3.07 14.71 1.53
CA GLN A 185 -2.61 15.78 0.66
C GLN A 185 -1.34 16.41 1.21
N PHE A 186 -0.32 16.52 0.37
CA PHE A 186 0.88 17.30 0.63
C PHE A 186 0.74 18.69 0.00
N THR A 187 0.82 19.74 0.81
CA THR A 187 0.73 21.14 0.37
C THR A 187 1.95 21.89 0.87
N GLY A 188 2.95 22.13 0.01
CA GLY A 188 4.22 22.68 0.48
C GLY A 188 4.89 21.71 1.46
N THR A 189 5.10 22.18 2.68
CA THR A 189 5.60 21.44 3.84
C THR A 189 4.48 21.01 4.79
N THR A 190 3.22 21.04 4.37
CA THR A 190 2.08 20.67 5.23
C THR A 190 1.43 19.37 4.76
N ILE A 191 1.14 18.47 5.71
CA ILE A 191 0.34 17.27 5.48
C ILE A 191 -1.09 17.55 5.95
N LYS A 192 -2.07 17.35 5.07
CA LYS A 192 -3.48 17.46 5.39
C LYS A 192 -4.18 16.13 5.17
N LEU A 193 -4.91 15.67 6.16
CA LEU A 193 -5.80 14.51 6.04
C LEU A 193 -7.18 15.01 5.61
N SER A 194 -7.77 14.42 4.57
CA SER A 194 -9.06 14.86 4.05
C SER A 194 -9.91 13.68 3.59
N ASP A 195 -11.23 13.89 3.50
CA ASP A 195 -12.12 12.97 2.80
C ASP A 195 -12.26 13.38 1.30
N ASP A 196 -11.55 14.43 0.85
CA ASP A 196 -11.53 14.87 -0.55
C ASP A 196 -10.43 14.14 -1.34
N LEU A 197 -10.86 13.13 -2.09
CA LEU A 197 -9.97 12.20 -2.77
C LEU A 197 -9.35 12.83 -4.04
N PHE A 198 -10.02 13.76 -4.70
CA PHE A 198 -9.51 14.35 -5.95
C PHE A 198 -8.33 15.30 -5.71
N SER A 199 -8.27 15.93 -4.54
CA SER A 199 -7.16 16.81 -4.15
C SER A 199 -6.04 16.10 -3.38
N SER A 200 -6.19 14.81 -3.12
CA SER A 200 -5.23 14.01 -2.36
C SER A 200 -4.14 13.40 -3.25
N ASP A 201 -2.95 13.20 -2.68
CA ASP A 201 -1.83 12.52 -3.34
C ASP A 201 -1.86 11.00 -3.07
N PHE A 202 -2.30 10.62 -1.86
CA PHE A 202 -2.55 9.23 -1.45
C PHE A 202 -4.04 9.02 -1.20
N ILE A 203 -4.53 7.84 -1.55
CA ILE A 203 -5.81 7.31 -1.11
C ILE A 203 -5.52 6.08 -0.26
N ILE A 204 -6.06 6.05 0.96
CA ILE A 204 -6.03 4.87 1.84
C ILE A 204 -7.47 4.49 2.14
N ALA A 205 -7.85 3.27 1.77
CA ALA A 205 -9.24 2.86 1.83
C ALA A 205 -9.39 1.37 2.12
N SER A 206 -10.56 0.99 2.64
CA SER A 206 -10.96 -0.40 2.60
C SER A 206 -11.50 -0.77 1.21
N PRO A 207 -11.29 -2.01 0.73
CA PRO A 207 -11.84 -2.46 -0.54
C PRO A 207 -13.35 -2.26 -0.63
N CYS A 208 -14.09 -2.56 0.43
CA CYS A 208 -15.54 -2.40 0.47
C CYS A 208 -15.97 -0.94 0.31
N ARG A 209 -15.37 -0.02 1.09
CA ARG A 209 -15.74 1.40 1.03
C ARG A 209 -15.36 2.06 -0.29
N LEU A 210 -14.28 1.61 -0.92
CA LEU A 210 -13.85 2.13 -2.23
C LEU A 210 -14.77 1.66 -3.36
N VAL A 211 -15.30 0.43 -3.30
CA VAL A 211 -16.34 -0.03 -4.24
C VAL A 211 -17.61 0.82 -4.11
N ASP A 212 -18.02 1.17 -2.89
CA ASP A 212 -19.15 2.09 -2.68
C ASP A 212 -18.91 3.45 -3.38
N GLU A 213 -17.69 3.98 -3.43
CA GLU A 213 -17.36 5.21 -4.18
C GLU A 213 -17.42 5.03 -5.70
N ILE A 214 -16.92 3.89 -6.20
CA ILE A 214 -16.97 3.53 -7.61
C ILE A 214 -18.43 3.44 -8.08
N ASP A 215 -19.29 2.81 -7.30
CA ASP A 215 -20.71 2.62 -7.64
C ASP A 215 -21.51 3.95 -7.66
N VAL A 216 -21.06 4.96 -6.91
CA VAL A 216 -21.62 6.32 -6.94
C VAL A 216 -21.17 7.13 -8.18
N GLY A 217 -20.22 6.60 -8.95
CA GLY A 217 -19.70 7.23 -10.17
C GLY A 217 -18.37 7.98 -9.97
N ASN A 218 -17.76 7.90 -8.78
CA ASN A 218 -16.44 8.45 -8.53
C ASN A 218 -15.37 7.45 -9.02
N VAL A 219 -15.43 7.01 -10.27
CA VAL A 219 -14.44 6.07 -10.84
C VAL A 219 -13.15 6.82 -11.20
N ASP A 220 -13.30 8.08 -11.58
CA ASP A 220 -12.21 8.90 -12.13
C ASP A 220 -11.05 9.11 -11.17
N ILE A 221 -11.28 9.05 -9.84
CA ILE A 221 -10.22 9.13 -8.83
C ILE A 221 -9.13 8.06 -9.01
N LEU A 222 -9.46 6.92 -9.65
CA LEU A 222 -8.58 5.77 -9.85
C LEU A 222 -7.78 5.82 -11.17
N SER A 223 -8.01 6.83 -12.00
CA SER A 223 -7.44 6.92 -13.35
C SER A 223 -5.92 7.10 -13.36
N SER A 224 -5.38 7.80 -12.35
CA SER A 224 -3.96 8.22 -12.34
C SER A 224 -3.09 7.51 -11.33
N ILE A 225 -3.57 6.40 -10.76
CA ILE A 225 -2.81 5.60 -9.80
C ILE A 225 -1.60 4.97 -10.47
N GLU A 226 -0.42 5.25 -9.93
CA GLU A 226 0.89 4.74 -10.37
C GLU A 226 1.42 3.65 -9.43
N ILE A 227 1.03 3.66 -8.16
CA ILE A 227 1.36 2.61 -7.18
C ILE A 227 0.07 2.13 -6.50
N LEU A 228 -0.20 0.82 -6.62
CA LEU A 228 -1.22 0.10 -5.85
C LEU A 228 -0.52 -0.75 -4.79
N ILE A 229 -0.91 -0.58 -3.53
CA ILE A 229 -0.45 -1.39 -2.40
C ILE A 229 -1.68 -2.07 -1.81
N ILE A 230 -1.65 -3.40 -1.72
CA ILE A 230 -2.66 -4.19 -1.01
C ILE A 230 -1.93 -4.83 0.16
N ASP A 231 -2.12 -4.29 1.35
CA ASP A 231 -1.51 -4.87 2.55
C ASP A 231 -2.51 -5.74 3.31
N HIS A 232 -1.98 -6.76 4.00
CA HIS A 232 -2.77 -7.82 4.63
C HIS A 232 -3.75 -8.47 3.64
N ALA A 233 -3.27 -8.77 2.44
CA ALA A 233 -4.05 -9.35 1.35
C ALA A 233 -4.70 -10.68 1.74
N ASP A 234 -4.08 -11.45 2.64
CA ASP A 234 -4.63 -12.65 3.25
C ASP A 234 -5.92 -12.38 4.04
N ILE A 235 -5.96 -11.30 4.82
CA ILE A 235 -7.14 -10.89 5.60
C ILE A 235 -8.23 -10.36 4.65
N ILE A 236 -7.86 -9.50 3.70
CA ILE A 236 -8.80 -8.98 2.69
C ILE A 236 -9.43 -10.13 1.89
N ALA A 237 -8.64 -11.17 1.58
CA ALA A 237 -9.14 -12.36 0.90
C ALA A 237 -10.10 -13.19 1.77
N MET A 238 -9.94 -13.18 3.09
CA MET A 238 -10.92 -13.81 4.01
C MET A 238 -12.22 -13.02 4.10
N GLN A 239 -12.16 -11.68 4.00
CA GLN A 239 -13.34 -10.81 3.99
C GLN A 239 -14.11 -10.94 2.67
N ASP A 240 -13.56 -10.39 1.59
CA ASP A 240 -14.10 -10.48 0.25
C ASP A 240 -13.11 -9.96 -0.80
N TRP A 241 -12.47 -10.87 -1.54
CA TRP A 241 -11.55 -10.51 -2.64
C TRP A 241 -12.27 -9.99 -3.89
N SER A 242 -13.60 -10.15 -3.99
CA SER A 242 -14.36 -9.67 -5.15
C SER A 242 -14.31 -8.14 -5.25
N HIS A 243 -14.33 -7.43 -4.12
CA HIS A 243 -14.15 -5.97 -4.08
C HIS A 243 -12.81 -5.54 -4.69
N VAL A 244 -11.73 -6.25 -4.35
CA VAL A 244 -10.39 -5.99 -4.92
C VAL A 244 -10.39 -6.21 -6.43
N ASN A 245 -11.03 -7.28 -6.91
CA ASN A 245 -11.15 -7.53 -8.35
C ASN A 245 -11.90 -6.40 -9.06
N THR A 246 -13.00 -5.90 -8.47
CA THR A 246 -13.74 -4.76 -9.01
C THR A 246 -12.86 -3.52 -9.07
N ILE A 247 -12.12 -3.19 -8.00
CA ILE A 247 -11.19 -2.05 -7.97
C ILE A 247 -10.12 -2.20 -9.07
N ILE A 248 -9.47 -3.37 -9.17
CA ILE A 248 -8.43 -3.61 -10.18
C ILE A 248 -8.95 -3.45 -11.60
N GLN A 249 -10.21 -3.83 -11.87
CA GLN A 249 -10.83 -3.67 -13.18
C GLN A 249 -11.13 -2.20 -13.53
N GLN A 250 -11.31 -1.34 -12.54
CA GLN A 250 -11.63 0.08 -12.71
C GLN A 250 -10.39 0.99 -12.66
N LEU A 251 -9.25 0.50 -12.15
CA LEU A 251 -8.00 1.26 -12.13
C LEU A 251 -7.52 1.64 -13.52
N ASN A 252 -6.96 2.84 -13.64
CA ASN A 252 -6.33 3.38 -14.85
C ASN A 252 -7.22 3.45 -16.10
N ARG A 253 -8.54 3.49 -15.92
CA ARG A 253 -9.45 3.83 -17.01
C ARG A 253 -9.36 5.31 -17.35
N VAL A 254 -9.70 5.65 -18.59
CA VAL A 254 -9.86 7.04 -19.01
C VAL A 254 -11.14 7.58 -18.39
N PRO A 255 -11.10 8.75 -17.72
CA PRO A 255 -12.31 9.39 -17.20
C PRO A 255 -13.34 9.66 -18.29
N ASP A 256 -14.61 9.59 -17.92
CA ASP A 256 -15.71 9.93 -18.84
C ASP A 256 -15.69 11.44 -19.18
N GLU A 257 -15.41 12.28 -18.18
CA GLU A 257 -15.20 13.71 -18.36
C GLU A 257 -13.70 14.03 -18.32
N LEU A 258 -13.15 14.36 -19.50
CA LEU A 258 -11.75 14.78 -19.57
C LEU A 258 -11.55 16.07 -18.76
N PRO A 259 -10.52 16.12 -17.91
CA PRO A 259 -10.07 17.37 -17.30
C PRO A 259 -9.79 18.41 -18.39
N ASN A 260 -9.85 19.69 -18.02
CA ASN A 260 -9.62 20.82 -18.91
C ASN A 260 -8.47 20.56 -19.91
N ALA A 261 -8.70 20.84 -21.20
CA ALA A 261 -7.80 20.58 -22.33
C ALA A 261 -6.38 21.19 -22.21
N THR A 262 -6.12 21.98 -21.16
CA THR A 262 -4.83 22.56 -20.78
C THR A 262 -3.95 21.63 -19.94
N MET A 263 -4.46 20.48 -19.45
CA MET A 263 -3.65 19.54 -18.67
C MET A 263 -2.64 18.80 -19.55
N ARG A 264 -1.38 18.82 -19.14
CA ARG A 264 -0.25 18.20 -19.84
C ARG A 264 -0.19 16.70 -19.51
N ILE A 265 -1.19 15.98 -19.99
CA ILE A 265 -1.40 14.56 -19.67
C ILE A 265 -0.37 13.71 -20.44
N ARG A 266 0.19 12.69 -19.77
CA ARG A 266 1.13 11.75 -20.40
C ARG A 266 0.44 10.89 -21.47
N PRO A 267 1.11 10.54 -22.59
CA PRO A 267 0.48 9.79 -23.68
C PRO A 267 -0.11 8.44 -23.25
N TRP A 268 0.59 7.70 -22.41
CA TRP A 268 0.15 6.38 -21.94
C TRP A 268 -1.15 6.41 -21.12
N TYR A 269 -1.54 7.56 -20.55
CA TYR A 269 -2.85 7.72 -19.93
C TYR A 269 -3.96 7.85 -20.98
N LEU A 270 -3.68 8.50 -22.11
CA LEU A 270 -4.61 8.65 -23.23
C LEU A 270 -4.74 7.36 -24.05
N GLU A 271 -3.68 6.56 -24.10
CA GLU A 271 -3.59 5.31 -24.86
C GLU A 271 -4.05 4.07 -24.07
N GLU A 272 -4.58 4.25 -22.85
CA GLU A 272 -5.00 3.15 -21.94
C GLU A 272 -3.85 2.18 -21.55
N GLU A 273 -2.61 2.62 -21.68
CA GLU A 273 -1.40 1.86 -21.37
C GLU A 273 -0.91 2.06 -19.93
N ALA A 274 -1.53 2.97 -19.17
CA ALA A 274 -1.15 3.29 -17.79
C ALA A 274 -1.10 2.05 -16.86
N GLN A 275 -1.92 1.03 -17.13
CA GLN A 275 -1.88 -0.25 -16.40
C GLN A 275 -0.53 -0.98 -16.48
N PHE A 276 0.25 -0.77 -17.54
CA PHE A 276 1.57 -1.39 -17.72
C PHE A 276 2.67 -0.64 -16.95
N TYR A 277 2.45 0.65 -16.64
CA TYR A 277 3.39 1.47 -15.86
C TYR A 277 3.10 1.46 -14.36
N ARG A 278 1.90 1.03 -13.97
CA ARG A 278 1.50 0.93 -12.56
C ARG A 278 2.25 -0.20 -11.85
N GLN A 279 2.86 0.11 -10.72
CA GLN A 279 3.40 -0.88 -9.80
C GLN A 279 2.29 -1.43 -8.89
N THR A 280 2.11 -2.74 -8.87
CA THR A 280 1.17 -3.41 -7.96
C THR A 280 1.92 -4.26 -6.94
N MET A 281 1.77 -3.93 -5.66
CA MET A 281 2.37 -4.64 -4.53
C MET A 281 1.26 -5.32 -3.71
N ILE A 282 1.27 -6.64 -3.64
CA ILE A 282 0.34 -7.44 -2.84
C ILE A 282 1.13 -8.10 -1.72
N LEU A 283 0.83 -7.72 -0.48
CA LEU A 283 1.55 -8.10 0.72
C LEU A 283 0.61 -8.86 1.65
N GLY A 284 1.08 -9.98 2.21
CA GLY A 284 0.30 -10.76 3.16
C GLY A 284 1.11 -11.90 3.77
N SER A 285 0.50 -12.62 4.70
CA SER A 285 1.17 -13.75 5.38
C SER A 285 1.23 -15.00 4.48
N TYR A 286 0.19 -15.22 3.67
CA TYR A 286 0.12 -16.33 2.72
C TYR A 286 -0.53 -15.89 1.41
N SER A 287 -0.37 -16.71 0.36
CA SER A 287 -1.00 -16.50 -0.94
C SER A 287 -2.10 -17.54 -1.16
N ASN A 288 -3.21 -17.11 -1.75
CA ASN A 288 -4.29 -17.98 -2.23
C ASN A 288 -4.40 -17.88 -3.77
N LYS A 289 -5.32 -18.67 -4.35
CA LYS A 289 -5.55 -18.66 -5.80
C LYS A 289 -6.00 -17.29 -6.30
N ASP A 290 -6.86 -16.60 -5.57
CA ASP A 290 -7.45 -15.32 -5.99
C ASP A 290 -6.39 -14.20 -6.01
N ILE A 291 -5.53 -14.14 -5.00
CA ILE A 291 -4.36 -13.26 -4.93
C ILE A 291 -3.41 -13.53 -6.10
N LEU A 292 -3.11 -14.81 -6.35
CA LEU A 292 -2.22 -15.20 -7.44
C LEU A 292 -2.82 -14.86 -8.80
N GLU A 293 -4.13 -15.00 -8.97
CA GLU A 293 -4.82 -14.63 -10.20
C GLU A 293 -4.77 -13.11 -10.43
N SER A 294 -5.07 -12.30 -9.41
CA SER A 294 -4.93 -10.84 -9.49
C SER A 294 -3.49 -10.41 -9.81
N PHE A 295 -2.49 -11.05 -9.18
CA PHE A 295 -1.08 -10.81 -9.48
C PHE A 295 -0.70 -11.25 -10.88
N ASN A 296 -1.27 -12.34 -11.40
CA ASN A 296 -0.99 -12.78 -12.77
C ASN A 296 -1.60 -11.87 -13.84
N ARG A 297 -2.73 -11.21 -13.52
CA ARG A 297 -3.36 -10.23 -14.41
C ARG A 297 -2.63 -8.89 -14.49
N SER A 298 -1.90 -8.49 -13.44
CA SER A 298 -1.06 -7.30 -13.52
C SER A 298 -0.02 -7.46 -14.63
N SER A 299 0.31 -6.41 -15.37
CA SER A 299 1.12 -6.54 -16.59
C SER A 299 2.25 -5.52 -16.64
N ASN A 300 2.91 -5.27 -15.51
CA ASN A 300 3.97 -4.28 -15.44
C ASN A 300 5.14 -4.57 -16.40
N TYR A 301 5.62 -3.53 -17.11
CA TYR A 301 6.71 -3.64 -18.08
C TYR A 301 8.07 -4.02 -17.48
N GLU A 302 8.35 -3.60 -16.24
CA GLU A 302 9.56 -3.98 -15.49
C GLU A 302 9.52 -5.46 -15.04
N GLY A 303 8.35 -6.08 -15.14
CA GLY A 303 8.12 -7.47 -14.81
C GLY A 303 7.61 -7.68 -13.38
N LYS A 304 7.80 -8.90 -12.89
CA LYS A 304 7.18 -9.40 -11.65
C LYS A 304 8.21 -10.04 -10.73
N MET A 305 8.02 -9.82 -9.44
CA MET A 305 8.80 -10.43 -8.38
C MET A 305 7.85 -11.08 -7.38
N MET A 306 8.02 -12.38 -7.16
CA MET A 306 7.17 -13.15 -6.26
C MET A 306 8.04 -13.81 -5.20
N ARG A 307 7.72 -13.58 -3.93
CA ARG A 307 8.31 -14.26 -2.78
C ARG A 307 7.21 -14.96 -2.01
N LEU A 308 7.13 -16.27 -2.22
CA LEU A 308 6.35 -17.19 -1.40
C LEU A 308 7.36 -17.85 -0.46
N MET A 309 7.33 -17.55 0.83
CA MET A 309 8.06 -18.39 1.78
C MET A 309 7.06 -18.96 2.76
N SER A 310 6.85 -20.27 2.66
CA SER A 310 6.13 -21.03 3.66
C SER A 310 6.90 -22.30 3.95
N GLU A 311 7.88 -22.19 4.85
CA GLU A 311 8.42 -23.36 5.54
C GLU A 311 7.41 -23.81 6.60
N TYR A 312 6.31 -24.42 6.17
CA TYR A 312 5.47 -25.16 7.11
C TYR A 312 6.26 -26.39 7.58
N LYS A 313 6.87 -26.31 8.77
CA LYS A 313 7.65 -27.37 9.44
C LYS A 313 6.94 -28.74 9.54
N GLY A 314 5.63 -28.83 9.26
CA GLY A 314 4.90 -30.10 9.22
C GLY A 314 4.60 -30.65 7.83
N VAL A 315 4.35 -29.79 6.83
CA VAL A 315 3.87 -30.23 5.51
C VAL A 315 5.03 -30.67 4.63
N ASN A 316 6.12 -29.91 4.62
CA ASN A 316 7.30 -30.22 3.81
C ASN A 316 8.10 -31.42 4.36
N GLU A 317 8.05 -31.67 5.67
CA GLU A 317 8.61 -32.91 6.25
C GLU A 317 7.80 -34.14 5.86
N TRP A 318 6.46 -34.03 5.79
CA TRP A 318 5.60 -35.12 5.34
C TRP A 318 5.82 -35.44 3.86
N PHE A 319 5.89 -34.41 3.01
CA PHE A 319 6.20 -34.60 1.59
C PHE A 319 7.63 -35.13 1.38
N SER A 320 8.62 -34.64 2.14
CA SER A 320 9.99 -35.17 2.06
C SER A 320 10.07 -36.62 2.52
N LYS A 321 9.38 -36.99 3.60
CA LYS A 321 9.25 -38.39 4.06
C LYS A 321 8.50 -39.26 3.05
N LEU A 322 7.42 -38.77 2.44
CA LEU A 322 6.71 -39.49 1.38
C LEU A 322 7.60 -39.72 0.16
N TRP A 323 8.38 -38.71 -0.23
CA TRP A 323 9.30 -38.79 -1.37
C TRP A 323 10.51 -39.70 -1.10
N GLU A 324 10.96 -39.78 0.15
CA GLU A 324 12.00 -40.73 0.58
C GLU A 324 11.46 -42.17 0.71
N MET A 325 10.21 -42.35 1.16
CA MET A 325 9.55 -43.65 1.22
C MET A 325 9.31 -44.24 -0.17
N ASP A 326 8.89 -43.43 -1.15
CA ASP A 326 8.64 -43.88 -2.53
C ASP A 326 9.95 -44.30 -3.24
N LYS A 327 11.07 -43.62 -2.94
CA LYS A 327 12.41 -44.01 -3.42
C LYS A 327 12.92 -45.32 -2.82
N ALA A 328 12.56 -45.62 -1.58
CA ALA A 328 12.94 -46.88 -0.93
C ALA A 328 12.16 -48.06 -1.52
N ASP A 329 10.88 -47.86 -1.86
CA ASP A 329 10.03 -48.91 -2.43
C ASP A 329 10.41 -49.23 -3.89
N VAL A 330 10.81 -48.21 -4.68
CA VAL A 330 11.33 -48.40 -6.05
C VAL A 330 12.69 -49.10 -6.07
N ARG A 331 13.58 -48.83 -5.09
CA ARG A 331 14.88 -49.52 -4.99
C ARG A 331 14.76 -50.99 -4.58
N THR A 332 13.72 -51.36 -3.85
CA THR A 332 13.50 -52.74 -3.38
C THR A 332 12.90 -53.62 -4.49
N ARG A 333 12.16 -53.04 -5.45
CA ARG A 333 11.57 -53.78 -6.59
C ARG A 333 12.47 -53.88 -7.83
N MET A 334 13.58 -53.14 -7.91
CA MET A 334 14.56 -53.25 -9.02
C MET A 334 15.68 -54.28 -8.75
N PHE A 335 15.76 -54.86 -7.56
CA PHE A 335 16.80 -55.83 -7.18
C PHE A 335 16.25 -57.15 -6.59
N SER A 336 14.99 -57.49 -6.88
CA SER A 336 14.41 -58.81 -6.58
C SER A 336 14.22 -59.65 -7.82
#